data_AF-A0A9W6MP31-F1
#
_entry.id   AF-A0A9W6MP31-F1
#
_cell.length_a   1.000
_cell.length_b   1.000
_cell.length_c   1.000
_cell.angle_alpha   90.00
_cell.angle_beta   90.00
_cell.angle_gamma   90.00
#
_symmetry.space_group_name_H-M   'P 1'
#
loop_
_entity.id
_entity.type
_entity.pdbx_description
1 polymer ?
#
loop_
_entity_poly.entity_id
_entity_poly.type
_entity_poly.pdbx_seq_one_letter_code
_entity_poly.pdbx_strand_id
1 'polypeptide(L)'
;MPVRDPYHHQLFWEGDKEFQREDEWSFPKCFAFGDMDVLEEHNLGVISDNYFRCAEALIEHIYRGDIEDFVAQFPIIYLFRHAFEVKLKEIINTQTGKSVEHDHSLHGLMNKIEGLETWARKRLLELHEIDPRSTMLRYGGIGTKARNFLGTDARFFHEAMRALRDYLSAFAAAEVRRSAA
;
A
#
# COMPACT_ATOMS: atom_id res chain seq x y z
N MET A 1 11.80 -16.66 -25.47
CA MET A 1 11.49 -17.41 -24.24
C MET A 1 10.78 -18.69 -24.62
N PRO A 2 11.08 -19.83 -23.99
CA PRO A 2 10.35 -21.07 -24.26
C PRO A 2 8.85 -20.84 -24.02
N VAL A 3 8.02 -21.40 -24.91
CA VAL A 3 6.55 -21.34 -24.77
C VAL A 3 6.17 -22.16 -23.53
N ARG A 4 5.63 -21.50 -22.51
CA ARG A 4 5.19 -22.15 -21.28
C ARG A 4 3.71 -22.52 -21.41
N ASP A 5 3.40 -23.78 -21.10
CA ASP A 5 2.05 -24.29 -20.99
C ASP A 5 1.39 -23.82 -19.67
N PRO A 6 0.28 -23.04 -19.72
CA PRO A 6 -0.39 -22.52 -18.53
C PRO A 6 -1.13 -23.59 -17.71
N TYR A 7 -1.29 -24.82 -18.23
CA TYR A 7 -1.98 -25.91 -17.54
C TYR A 7 -1.02 -26.86 -16.81
N HIS A 8 0.25 -26.89 -17.21
CA HIS A 8 1.21 -27.90 -16.73
C HIS A 8 2.46 -27.31 -16.08
N HIS A 9 2.81 -26.05 -16.33
CA HIS A 9 3.90 -25.38 -15.61
C HIS A 9 3.42 -24.76 -14.30
N GLN A 10 4.30 -24.75 -13.29
CA GLN A 10 4.05 -24.06 -12.03
C GLN A 10 3.94 -22.55 -12.25
N LEU A 11 3.12 -21.88 -11.42
CA LEU A 11 2.97 -20.42 -11.46
C LEU A 11 4.21 -19.68 -10.91
N PHE A 12 4.91 -20.29 -9.95
CA PHE A 12 6.13 -19.78 -9.32
C PHE A 12 7.17 -20.90 -9.23
N TRP A 13 8.44 -20.58 -9.47
CA TRP A 13 9.58 -21.51 -9.33
C TRP A 13 10.86 -20.74 -9.00
N GLU A 14 11.94 -21.45 -8.68
CA GLU A 14 13.22 -20.85 -8.35
C GLU A 14 13.75 -19.99 -9.51
N GLY A 15 14.15 -18.75 -9.18
CA GLY A 15 14.68 -17.82 -10.17
C GLY A 15 15.99 -18.36 -10.75
N ASP A 16 16.02 -18.56 -12.06
CA ASP A 16 17.21 -18.94 -12.81
C ASP A 16 17.69 -17.78 -13.70
N LYS A 17 18.66 -18.06 -14.58
CA LYS A 17 19.20 -17.07 -15.52
C LYS A 17 18.14 -16.48 -16.47
N GLU A 18 16.98 -17.13 -16.65
CA GLU A 18 15.94 -16.63 -17.56
C GLU A 18 15.27 -15.35 -17.04
N PHE A 19 15.37 -15.06 -15.75
CA PHE A 19 14.77 -13.87 -15.13
C PHE A 19 15.76 -12.75 -14.82
N GLN A 20 17.03 -12.92 -15.20
CA GLN A 20 18.03 -11.87 -15.09
C GLN A 20 17.67 -10.73 -16.04
N ARG A 21 17.79 -9.50 -15.53
CA ARG A 21 17.40 -8.27 -16.23
C ARG A 21 18.45 -7.20 -15.98
N GLU A 22 18.66 -6.35 -16.99
CA GLU A 22 19.61 -5.23 -16.90
C GLU A 22 19.10 -4.15 -15.94
N ASP A 23 17.79 -3.93 -15.91
CA ASP A 23 17.10 -2.99 -15.02
C ASP A 23 15.62 -3.41 -14.77
N GLU A 24 14.88 -2.63 -14.00
CA GLU A 24 13.47 -2.93 -13.68
C GLU A 24 12.52 -2.81 -14.90
N TRP A 25 12.98 -2.14 -15.96
CA TRP A 25 12.21 -1.82 -17.17
C TRP A 25 12.46 -2.80 -18.32
N SER A 26 13.49 -3.63 -18.20
CA SER A 26 13.87 -4.66 -19.15
C SER A 26 12.92 -5.88 -19.12
N PHE A 27 13.06 -6.73 -20.13
CA PHE A 27 12.38 -8.02 -20.22
C PHE A 27 13.31 -9.15 -19.75
N PRO A 28 12.75 -10.27 -19.23
CA PRO A 28 11.32 -10.55 -19.02
C PRO A 28 10.66 -9.68 -17.95
N LYS A 29 9.35 -9.44 -18.12
CA LYS A 29 8.49 -9.02 -17.00
C LYS A 29 8.16 -10.24 -16.16
N CYS A 30 8.42 -10.16 -14.86
CA CYS A 30 8.19 -11.23 -13.91
C CYS A 30 7.74 -10.69 -12.55
N PHE A 31 7.02 -11.51 -11.79
CA PHE A 31 6.79 -11.31 -10.37
C PHE A 31 7.90 -12.06 -9.61
N ALA A 32 8.84 -11.33 -9.02
CA ALA A 32 9.97 -11.89 -8.30
C ALA A 32 9.97 -11.41 -6.85
N PHE A 33 10.14 -12.34 -5.92
CA PHE A 33 10.20 -12.07 -4.48
C PHE A 33 11.62 -12.23 -3.91
N GLY A 34 12.54 -12.87 -4.64
CA GLY A 34 13.84 -13.32 -4.12
C GLY A 34 14.99 -12.31 -4.17
N ASP A 35 14.87 -11.23 -4.94
CA ASP A 35 15.91 -10.19 -5.08
C ASP A 35 15.57 -8.92 -4.28
N MET A 36 14.49 -8.99 -3.53
CA MET A 36 14.07 -7.93 -2.64
C MET A 36 14.31 -8.48 -1.24
N ASP A 37 15.02 -7.75 -0.38
CA ASP A 37 15.04 -7.96 1.08
C ASP A 37 13.62 -7.87 1.71
N VAL A 38 12.56 -7.86 0.90
CA VAL A 38 11.13 -8.01 1.22
C VAL A 38 10.81 -9.35 1.90
N LEU A 39 11.66 -10.37 1.73
CA LEU A 39 11.53 -11.61 2.51
C LEU A 39 12.10 -11.50 3.92
N GLU A 40 12.88 -10.45 4.23
CA GLU A 40 13.26 -10.16 5.61
C GLU A 40 12.09 -9.43 6.31
N GLU A 41 11.77 -9.84 7.53
CA GLU A 41 10.64 -9.34 8.35
C GLU A 41 10.66 -7.81 8.62
N HIS A 42 11.64 -7.08 8.09
CA HIS A 42 11.91 -5.67 8.37
C HIS A 42 11.60 -4.70 7.23
N ASN A 43 11.13 -5.16 6.06
CA ASN A 43 10.98 -4.28 4.89
C ASN A 43 9.57 -3.67 4.68
N LEU A 44 8.83 -3.42 5.76
CA LEU A 44 7.48 -2.86 5.72
C LEU A 44 7.43 -1.51 4.95
N GLY A 45 8.50 -0.72 5.02
CA GLY A 45 8.60 0.55 4.29
C GLY A 45 8.51 0.37 2.77
N VAL A 46 9.30 -0.55 2.21
CA VAL A 46 9.28 -0.84 0.76
C VAL A 46 7.96 -1.49 0.34
N ILE A 47 7.41 -2.39 1.17
CA ILE A 47 6.10 -3.00 0.89
C ILE A 47 5.01 -1.93 0.81
N SER A 48 4.98 -1.00 1.76
CA SER A 48 4.07 0.14 1.77
C SER A 48 4.20 0.96 0.48
N ASP A 49 5.43 1.31 0.09
CA ASP A 49 5.70 2.11 -1.11
C ASP A 49 5.29 1.38 -2.40
N ASN A 50 5.47 0.06 -2.48
CA ASN A 50 5.05 -0.73 -3.64
C ASN A 50 3.52 -0.71 -3.82
N TYR A 51 2.75 -0.88 -2.74
CA TYR A 51 1.30 -0.75 -2.80
C TYR A 51 0.86 0.67 -3.19
N PHE A 52 1.55 1.69 -2.66
CA PHE A 52 1.27 3.08 -3.00
C PHE A 52 1.52 3.35 -4.49
N ARG A 53 2.70 2.97 -5.01
CA ARG A 53 3.07 3.14 -6.42
C ARG A 53 2.12 2.41 -7.36
N CYS A 54 1.63 1.23 -6.96
CA CYS A 54 0.63 0.49 -7.73
C CYS A 54 -0.69 1.28 -7.81
N ALA A 55 -1.15 1.88 -6.71
CA ALA A 55 -2.34 2.73 -6.71
C ALA A 55 -2.15 3.98 -7.60
N GLU A 56 -0.98 4.63 -7.55
CA GLU A 56 -0.66 5.77 -8.41
C GLU A 56 -0.69 5.39 -9.89
N ALA A 57 -0.10 4.25 -10.27
CA ALA A 57 -0.12 3.77 -11.65
C ALA A 57 -1.55 3.54 -12.17
N LEU A 58 -2.45 2.99 -11.33
CA LEU A 58 -3.86 2.84 -11.71
C LEU A 58 -4.57 4.18 -11.90
N ILE A 59 -4.27 5.18 -11.06
CA ILE A 59 -4.79 6.54 -11.24
C ILE A 59 -4.27 7.15 -12.55
N GLU A 60 -3.00 6.97 -12.90
CA GLU A 60 -2.47 7.43 -14.18
C GLU A 60 -3.20 6.81 -15.37
N HIS A 61 -3.53 5.52 -15.31
CA HIS A 61 -4.32 4.84 -16.34
C HIS A 61 -5.74 5.40 -16.45
N ILE A 62 -6.37 5.79 -15.34
CA ILE A 62 -7.66 6.52 -15.38
C ILE A 62 -7.50 7.84 -16.14
N TYR A 63 -6.47 8.63 -15.84
CA TYR A 63 -6.25 9.92 -16.51
C TYR A 63 -5.90 9.80 -17.99
N ARG A 64 -5.25 8.70 -18.39
CA ARG A 64 -4.96 8.39 -19.79
C ARG A 64 -6.19 7.86 -20.55
N GLY A 65 -7.26 7.51 -19.84
CA GLY A 65 -8.45 6.89 -20.42
C GLY A 65 -8.25 5.41 -20.75
N ASP A 66 -7.25 4.75 -20.16
CA ASP A 66 -6.97 3.33 -20.36
C ASP A 66 -7.91 2.43 -19.55
N ILE A 67 -8.45 2.94 -18.43
CA ILE A 67 -9.35 2.24 -17.50
C ILE A 67 -10.40 3.22 -16.97
N GLU A 68 -11.65 2.77 -16.80
CA GLU A 68 -12.72 3.58 -16.21
C GLU A 68 -12.53 3.78 -14.69
N ASP A 69 -12.84 4.97 -14.21
CA ASP A 69 -12.72 5.34 -12.80
C ASP A 69 -13.56 4.44 -11.87
N PHE A 70 -14.82 4.16 -12.25
CA PHE A 70 -15.73 3.32 -11.48
C PHE A 70 -15.32 1.84 -11.46
N VAL A 71 -14.50 1.38 -12.42
CA VAL A 71 -13.93 0.02 -12.43
C VAL A 71 -12.76 -0.06 -11.44
N ALA A 72 -11.92 0.98 -11.40
CA ALA A 72 -10.69 1.00 -10.62
C ALA A 72 -10.85 1.61 -9.20
N GLN A 73 -11.98 2.22 -8.85
CA GLN A 73 -12.17 2.89 -7.56
C GLN A 73 -11.90 1.98 -6.34
N PHE A 74 -12.46 0.77 -6.34
CA PHE A 74 -12.32 -0.18 -5.22
C PHE A 74 -10.86 -0.62 -5.03
N PRO A 75 -10.15 -1.12 -6.07
CA PRO A 75 -8.75 -1.50 -5.92
C PRO A 75 -7.85 -0.30 -5.57
N ILE A 76 -8.07 0.88 -6.14
CA ILE A 76 -7.26 2.08 -5.81
C ILE A 76 -7.39 2.44 -4.33
N ILE A 77 -8.61 2.56 -3.82
CA ILE A 77 -8.84 2.91 -2.41
C ILE A 77 -8.25 1.82 -1.49
N TYR A 78 -8.42 0.55 -1.85
CA TYR A 78 -7.84 -0.56 -1.10
C TYR A 78 -6.31 -0.50 -1.05
N LEU A 79 -5.65 -0.25 -2.19
CA LEU A 79 -4.20 -0.20 -2.30
C LEU A 79 -3.62 0.94 -1.45
N PHE A 80 -4.19 2.16 -1.52
CA PHE A 80 -3.77 3.25 -0.64
C PHE A 80 -3.99 2.93 0.83
N ARG A 81 -5.19 2.45 1.19
CA ARG A 81 -5.53 2.07 2.56
C ARG A 81 -4.55 1.00 3.10
N HIS A 82 -4.19 0.02 2.28
CA HIS A 82 -3.23 -1.01 2.66
C HIS A 82 -1.80 -0.47 2.76
N ALA A 83 -1.37 0.39 1.83
CA ALA A 83 -0.08 1.07 1.92
C ALA A 83 0.06 1.82 3.27
N PHE A 84 -0.97 2.55 3.70
CA PHE A 84 -0.94 3.23 4.99
C PHE A 84 -1.01 2.26 6.18
N GLU A 85 -1.76 1.16 6.11
CA GLU A 85 -1.72 0.14 7.15
C GLU A 85 -0.28 -0.35 7.38
N VAL A 86 0.41 -0.72 6.30
CA VAL A 86 1.79 -1.22 6.37
C VAL A 86 2.75 -0.15 6.89
N LYS A 87 2.59 1.12 6.48
CA LYS A 87 3.40 2.24 6.99
C LYS A 87 3.18 2.50 8.49
N LEU A 88 1.94 2.42 8.97
CA LEU A 88 1.66 2.58 10.39
C LEU A 88 2.26 1.43 11.20
N LYS A 89 2.25 0.20 10.68
CA LYS A 89 2.93 -0.95 11.28
C LYS A 89 4.43 -0.71 11.41
N GLU A 90 5.08 -0.23 10.35
CA GLU A 90 6.49 0.16 10.38
C GLU A 90 6.79 1.19 11.49
N ILE A 91 5.97 2.24 11.59
CA ILE A 91 6.13 3.30 12.60
C ILE A 91 5.97 2.72 14.02
N ILE A 92 4.96 1.88 14.26
CA ILE A 92 4.73 1.25 15.57
C ILE A 92 5.89 0.33 15.92
N ASN A 93 6.37 -0.48 14.97
CA ASN A 93 7.52 -1.35 15.17
C ASN A 93 8.75 -0.52 15.56
N THR A 94 8.95 0.63 14.92
CA THR A 94 10.05 1.56 15.21
C THR A 94 9.92 2.20 16.59
N GLN A 95 8.73 2.67 16.99
CA GLN A 95 8.51 3.33 18.28
C GLN A 95 8.54 2.34 19.46
N THR A 96 8.07 1.11 19.27
CA THR A 96 7.82 0.17 20.38
C THR A 96 8.71 -1.05 20.40
N GLY A 97 9.42 -1.33 19.30
CA GLY A 97 10.19 -2.56 19.11
C GLY A 97 9.31 -3.83 18.99
N LYS A 98 7.99 -3.70 18.84
CA LYS A 98 7.06 -4.84 18.79
C LYS A 98 6.26 -4.87 17.49
N SER A 99 6.18 -6.05 16.88
CA SER A 99 5.35 -6.28 15.69
C SER A 99 3.85 -6.24 16.02
N VAL A 100 3.06 -5.64 15.12
CA VAL A 100 1.59 -5.60 15.18
C VAL A 100 0.92 -6.18 13.91
N GLU A 101 1.53 -7.23 13.33
CA GLU A 101 1.16 -7.87 12.06
C GLU A 101 -0.34 -8.16 11.88
N HIS A 102 -1.04 -8.58 12.93
CA HIS A 102 -2.44 -9.02 12.84
C HIS A 102 -3.49 -7.90 12.95
N ASP A 103 -3.07 -6.65 13.22
CA ASP A 103 -3.99 -5.53 13.32
C ASP A 103 -4.20 -4.88 11.95
N HIS A 104 -5.44 -4.85 11.47
CA HIS A 104 -5.83 -4.24 10.20
C HIS A 104 -6.71 -2.99 10.42
N SER A 105 -6.83 -2.49 11.64
CA SER A 105 -7.62 -1.29 11.89
C SER A 105 -6.75 -0.05 11.75
N LEU A 106 -6.94 0.76 10.71
CA LEU A 106 -6.23 2.06 10.61
C LEU A 106 -6.46 2.92 11.85
N HIS A 107 -7.69 2.95 12.38
CA HIS A 107 -8.01 3.65 13.62
C HIS A 107 -7.27 3.05 14.84
N GLY A 108 -7.20 1.73 14.94
CA GLY A 108 -6.46 1.05 15.99
C GLY A 108 -4.96 1.34 15.93
N LEU A 109 -4.36 1.20 14.74
CA LEU A 109 -2.95 1.45 14.48
C LEU A 109 -2.56 2.91 14.76
N MET A 110 -3.28 3.89 14.21
CA MET A 110 -2.92 5.30 14.42
C MET A 110 -3.03 5.74 15.88
N ASN A 111 -3.88 5.11 16.69
CA ASN A 111 -4.00 5.40 18.13
C ASN A 111 -2.88 4.78 18.96
N LYS A 112 -2.08 3.85 18.40
CA LYS A 112 -0.86 3.33 19.04
C LYS A 112 0.37 4.20 18.76
N ILE A 113 0.28 5.15 17.82
CA ILE A 113 1.39 6.01 17.43
C ILE A 113 1.26 7.35 18.16
N GLU A 114 2.31 7.73 18.88
CA GLU A 114 2.43 9.04 19.50
C GLU A 114 2.91 10.08 18.48
N GLY A 115 2.46 11.34 18.59
CA GLY A 115 2.99 12.45 17.78
C GLY A 115 2.40 12.64 16.38
N LEU A 116 1.49 11.78 15.91
CA LEU A 116 0.79 12.03 14.63
C LEU A 116 -0.08 13.29 14.69
N GLU A 117 0.05 14.13 13.66
CA GLU A 117 -0.71 15.36 13.48
C GLU A 117 -2.20 15.10 13.25
N THR A 118 -3.03 16.01 13.74
CA THR A 118 -4.50 15.88 13.70
C THR A 118 -5.05 15.70 12.29
N TRP A 119 -4.51 16.40 11.30
CA TRP A 119 -4.98 16.28 9.91
C TRP A 119 -4.67 14.89 9.32
N ALA A 120 -3.51 14.31 9.64
CA ALA A 120 -3.11 12.99 9.17
C ALA A 120 -3.99 11.92 9.81
N ARG A 121 -4.26 12.03 11.12
CA ARG A 121 -5.22 11.18 11.84
C ARG A 121 -6.62 11.25 11.22
N LYS A 122 -7.08 12.45 10.87
CA LYS A 122 -8.38 12.63 10.21
C LYS A 122 -8.42 11.91 8.86
N ARG A 123 -7.36 12.02 8.04
CA ARG A 123 -7.31 11.35 6.73
C ARG A 123 -7.28 9.82 6.86
N LEU A 124 -6.51 9.30 7.81
CA LEU A 124 -6.50 7.86 8.13
C LEU A 124 -7.87 7.38 8.62
N LEU A 125 -8.59 8.20 9.39
CA LEU A 125 -9.94 7.90 9.83
C LEU A 125 -10.94 7.88 8.66
N GLU A 126 -10.85 8.82 7.72
CA GLU A 126 -11.69 8.82 6.50
C GLU A 126 -11.53 7.50 5.71
N LEU A 127 -10.28 7.04 5.50
CA LEU A 127 -10.01 5.75 4.87
C LEU A 127 -10.51 4.57 5.71
N HIS A 128 -10.34 4.64 7.03
CA HIS A 128 -10.85 3.63 7.95
C HIS A 128 -12.37 3.50 7.87
N GLU A 129 -13.10 4.61 7.75
CA GLU A 129 -14.55 4.60 7.69
C GLU A 129 -15.09 3.99 6.40
N ILE A 130 -14.31 4.03 5.31
CA ILE A 130 -14.62 3.35 4.05
C ILE A 130 -14.38 1.84 4.15
N ASP A 131 -13.25 1.42 4.74
CA ASP A 131 -12.92 0.00 4.91
C ASP A 131 -12.29 -0.32 6.28
N PRO A 132 -13.11 -0.47 7.34
CA PRO A 132 -12.62 -0.55 8.71
C PRO A 132 -11.72 -1.75 9.00
N ARG A 133 -11.91 -2.85 8.27
CA ARG A 133 -11.22 -4.14 8.47
C ARG A 133 -10.42 -4.61 7.26
N SER A 134 -10.23 -3.76 6.26
CA SER A 134 -9.61 -4.16 4.98
C SER A 134 -10.41 -5.20 4.19
N THR A 135 -11.71 -5.37 4.42
CA THR A 135 -12.52 -6.45 3.83
C THR A 135 -13.62 -5.93 2.92
N MET A 136 -14.17 -4.76 3.22
CA MET A 136 -15.39 -4.29 2.57
C MET A 136 -15.16 -4.08 1.07
N LEU A 137 -14.09 -3.36 0.70
CA LEU A 137 -13.78 -3.03 -0.69
C LEU A 137 -13.48 -4.28 -1.55
N ARG A 138 -13.09 -5.39 -0.92
CA ARG A 138 -12.75 -6.65 -1.60
C ARG A 138 -13.93 -7.60 -1.75
N TYR A 139 -14.90 -7.53 -0.84
CA TYR A 139 -16.04 -8.46 -0.78
C TYR A 139 -17.39 -7.77 -1.10
N GLY A 140 -17.36 -6.66 -1.84
CA GLY A 140 -18.57 -6.00 -2.36
C GLY A 140 -19.33 -5.15 -1.34
N GLY A 141 -18.62 -4.58 -0.37
CA GLY A 141 -19.17 -3.71 0.65
C GLY A 141 -18.44 -2.36 0.75
N ILE A 142 -19.03 -1.46 1.53
CA ILE A 142 -18.40 -0.23 2.01
C ILE A 142 -18.80 -0.05 3.48
N GLY A 143 -17.97 0.62 4.28
CA GLY A 143 -18.29 0.89 5.68
C GLY A 143 -19.60 1.66 5.84
N THR A 144 -20.25 1.55 7.00
CA THR A 144 -21.58 2.14 7.23
C THR A 144 -21.62 3.66 7.05
N LYS A 145 -20.48 4.33 7.27
CA LYS A 145 -20.30 5.76 7.03
C LYS A 145 -19.88 6.12 5.61
N ALA A 146 -19.43 5.15 4.81
CA ALA A 146 -19.05 5.35 3.41
C ALA A 146 -20.18 5.95 2.56
N ARG A 147 -21.44 5.64 2.91
CA ARG A 147 -22.64 6.24 2.27
C ARG A 147 -22.73 7.76 2.43
N ASN A 148 -22.03 8.34 3.41
CA ASN A 148 -21.95 9.78 3.61
C ASN A 148 -20.88 10.44 2.73
N PHE A 149 -20.01 9.63 2.09
CA PHE A 149 -18.95 10.07 1.18
C PHE A 149 -19.35 9.69 -0.25
N LEU A 150 -20.29 10.43 -0.83
CA LEU A 150 -20.91 10.11 -2.12
C LEU A 150 -19.97 10.26 -3.34
N GLY A 151 -18.77 10.79 -3.15
CA GLY A 151 -17.77 10.91 -4.20
C GLY A 151 -16.60 11.80 -3.79
N THR A 152 -15.53 11.74 -4.57
CA THR A 152 -14.40 12.64 -4.49
C THR A 152 -13.84 12.84 -5.89
N ASP A 153 -13.16 13.96 -6.12
CA ASP A 153 -12.39 14.16 -7.34
C ASP A 153 -11.12 13.30 -7.27
N ALA A 154 -10.84 12.52 -8.32
CA ALA A 154 -9.70 11.59 -8.34
C ALA A 154 -8.36 12.32 -8.16
N ARG A 155 -8.26 13.59 -8.59
CA ARG A 155 -7.01 14.36 -8.52
C ARG A 155 -6.76 14.81 -7.11
N PHE A 156 -7.78 15.40 -6.49
CA PHE A 156 -7.74 15.76 -5.08
C PHE A 156 -7.46 14.54 -4.20
N PHE A 157 -8.11 13.40 -4.49
CA PHE A 157 -7.86 12.17 -3.77
C PHE A 157 -6.39 11.74 -3.88
N HIS A 158 -5.84 11.70 -5.10
CA HIS A 158 -4.43 11.36 -5.33
C HIS A 158 -3.48 12.32 -4.60
N GLU A 159 -3.68 13.62 -4.72
CA GLU A 159 -2.88 14.66 -4.04
C GLU A 159 -2.95 14.51 -2.52
N ALA A 160 -4.14 14.21 -1.97
CA ALA A 160 -4.32 13.98 -0.55
C ALA A 160 -3.63 12.70 -0.06
N MET A 161 -3.65 11.61 -0.85
CA MET A 161 -2.92 10.39 -0.51
C MET A 161 -1.41 10.61 -0.55
N ARG A 162 -0.89 11.39 -1.52
CA ARG A 162 0.53 11.76 -1.59
C ARG A 162 0.97 12.60 -0.39
N ALA A 163 0.19 13.61 -0.02
CA ALA A 163 0.48 14.43 1.15
C ALA A 163 0.55 13.59 2.43
N LEU A 164 -0.38 12.63 2.60
CA LEU A 164 -0.36 11.71 3.74
C LEU A 164 0.86 10.78 3.72
N ARG A 165 1.21 10.21 2.56
CA ARG A 165 2.41 9.36 2.41
C ARG A 165 3.68 10.14 2.75
N ASP A 166 3.84 11.33 2.20
CA ASP A 166 5.06 12.13 2.38
C ASP A 166 5.22 12.51 3.86
N TYR A 167 4.13 12.89 4.51
CA TYR A 167 4.10 13.11 5.96
C TYR A 167 4.50 11.87 6.76
N LEU A 168 3.86 10.72 6.53
CA LEU A 168 4.14 9.49 7.28
C LEU A 168 5.57 8.98 7.04
N SER A 169 6.12 9.19 5.85
CA SER A 169 7.49 8.81 5.51
C SER A 169 8.51 9.70 6.23
N ALA A 170 8.27 11.02 6.23
CA ALA A 170 9.09 11.95 7.00
C ALA A 170 9.00 11.67 8.51
N PHE A 171 7.81 11.32 8.99
CA PHE A 171 7.56 10.92 10.38
C PHE A 171 8.34 9.64 10.73
N ALA A 172 8.21 8.58 9.94
CA ALA A 172 8.93 7.32 10.15
C ALA A 172 10.46 7.53 10.18
N ALA A 173 10.99 8.31 9.24
CA ALA A 173 12.42 8.64 9.20
C ALA A 173 12.87 9.43 10.44
N ALA A 174 12.01 10.27 11.02
CA ALA A 174 12.30 10.96 12.28
C ALA A 174 12.30 10.01 13.47
N GLU A 175 11.40 9.01 13.50
CA GLU A 175 11.40 7.98 14.55
C GLU A 175 12.64 7.11 14.54
N VAL A 176 13.11 6.69 13.37
CA VAL A 176 14.36 5.91 13.23
C VAL A 176 15.55 6.71 13.78
N ARG A 177 15.60 8.03 13.52
CA ARG A 177 16.64 8.90 14.09
C ARG A 177 16.54 9.04 15.61
N ARG A 178 15.32 9.00 16.18
CA ARG A 178 15.11 9.04 17.63
C ARG A 178 15.49 7.73 18.31
N SER A 179 15.20 6.58 17.71
CA SER A 179 15.51 5.28 18.29
C SER A 179 17.01 4.92 18.23
N ALA A 180 17.76 5.56 17.33
CA ALA A 180 19.20 5.40 17.19
C ALA A 180 20.04 6.34 18.08
N ALA A 181 19.41 7.30 18.77
CA ALA A 181 20.05 8.29 19.64
C ALA A 181 19.94 7.89 21.12
#